data_AF-A0A4Z2BKC2-F1
#
_entry.id   AF-A0A4Z2BKC2-F1
#
_cell.length_a   1.000
_cell.length_b   1.000
_cell.length_c   1.000
_cell.angle_alpha   90.00
_cell.angle_beta   90.00
_cell.angle_gamma   90.00
#
_symmetry.space_group_name_H-M   'P 1'
#
loop_
_entity.id
_entity.type
_entity.pdbx_description
1 polymer ?
#
loop_
_entity_poly.entity_id
_entity_poly.type
_entity_poly.pdbx_seq_one_letter_code
_entity_poly.pdbx_strand_id
1 'polypeptide(L)'
;MSNEPDFLCVWFGLAKAGCSVAFLNTNIKSKSLLHCFTCCGATTLIVGSDLVESLDGILSTLLEDKIQVWTMRSQWRNSQVHTLLDKLDAASDQPVPAELRACTSLKTPTLYIFTSGTTGLPKAAVISHLQSLKAAAGFWAFGGTEEDVVYIPLPLYHSAASLVGIGGTIQLGATCVLKKKFSASRFWSDCREQGVTIFQYIGELCRYLCNQPKNDLDRDHKVRMGVGNGLRPDVWREFHNRFGKIRMCEVYGSTEGNLCFMNHIGKIGTVGRSNSLYKLLFKYDLVKYDMMKDQPAKDQRGFCQRVDKGETGLLLSKVSSISPFFGYAGSKSLTEKKLMRDVFAKGDVYFNTGDLMVEDQHGFICFRDRVGDTYRWKGENVATTEVAESLGLVDFIQEVNVYGVEVPGQEGRAGMAAVITRPGATFDGKKLFEHAMRDLPAYARPLFIRLQEEMEMTSTFKQQKFQLVQSGFNPSRVLDPLYVLDSQQQNYVPLTDSVYQNILSGEHRL
;
A
#
# COMPACT_ATOMS: atom_id res chain seq x y z
N MET A 1 -2.90 19.87 -4.83
CA MET A 1 -2.73 20.41 -3.47
C MET A 1 -1.93 19.39 -2.68
N SER A 2 -0.97 19.83 -1.88
CA SER A 2 -0.31 18.94 -0.91
C SER A 2 -1.23 18.69 0.29
N ASN A 3 -0.70 18.11 1.38
CA ASN A 3 -1.41 18.03 2.65
C ASN A 3 -1.53 19.42 3.28
N GLU A 4 -2.69 20.04 3.12
CA GLU A 4 -3.01 21.37 3.64
C GLU A 4 -4.53 21.54 3.81
N PRO A 5 -5.00 22.51 4.63
CA PRO A 5 -6.43 22.76 4.82
C PRO A 5 -7.20 23.02 3.52
N ASP A 6 -6.59 23.71 2.55
CA ASP A 6 -7.20 24.00 1.24
C ASP A 6 -7.66 22.73 0.52
N PHE A 7 -6.89 21.64 0.62
CA PHE A 7 -7.28 20.33 0.06
C PHE A 7 -8.63 19.89 0.62
N LEU A 8 -8.82 20.02 1.95
CA LEU A 8 -10.04 19.60 2.64
C LEU A 8 -11.21 20.50 2.28
N CYS A 9 -11.00 21.82 2.30
CA CYS A 9 -12.01 22.81 1.94
C CYS A 9 -12.52 22.59 0.51
N VAL A 10 -11.61 22.38 -0.45
CA VAL A 10 -11.97 22.10 -1.84
C VAL A 10 -12.70 20.75 -1.96
N TRP A 11 -12.18 19.69 -1.35
CA TRP A 11 -12.80 18.36 -1.43
C TRP A 11 -14.23 18.38 -0.89
N PHE A 12 -14.43 18.88 0.33
CA PHE A 12 -15.76 18.93 0.94
C PHE A 12 -16.67 19.95 0.27
N GLY A 13 -16.14 21.08 -0.20
CA GLY A 13 -16.89 22.07 -0.97
C GLY A 13 -17.47 21.47 -2.25
N LEU A 14 -16.64 20.77 -3.03
CA LEU A 14 -17.07 20.07 -4.23
C LEU A 14 -18.06 18.93 -3.94
N ALA A 15 -17.79 18.13 -2.90
CA ALA A 15 -18.72 17.07 -2.48
C ALA A 15 -20.08 17.65 -2.06
N LYS A 16 -20.09 18.79 -1.36
CA LYS A 16 -21.30 19.53 -0.97
C LYS A 16 -22.03 20.11 -2.19
N ALA A 17 -21.32 20.43 -3.28
CA ALA A 17 -21.90 20.85 -4.55
C ALA A 17 -22.34 19.67 -5.44
N GLY A 18 -22.28 18.42 -4.95
CA GLY A 18 -22.68 17.23 -5.69
C GLY A 18 -21.64 16.74 -6.71
N CYS A 19 -20.43 17.31 -6.71
CA CYS A 19 -19.38 16.90 -7.64
C CYS A 19 -18.68 15.61 -7.16
N SER A 20 -18.30 14.76 -8.12
CA SER A 20 -17.31 13.71 -7.88
C SER A 20 -15.91 14.30 -7.97
N VAL A 21 -15.04 13.98 -7.01
CA VAL A 21 -13.67 14.50 -6.95
C VAL A 21 -12.68 13.41 -7.35
N ALA A 22 -11.58 13.77 -8.00
CA ALA A 22 -10.49 12.84 -8.30
C ALA A 22 -9.20 13.31 -7.61
N PHE A 23 -8.59 12.45 -6.79
CA PHE A 23 -7.38 12.79 -6.06
C PHE A 23 -6.13 12.44 -6.84
N LEU A 24 -5.35 13.47 -7.20
CA LEU A 24 -4.12 13.31 -7.95
C LEU A 24 -2.91 13.27 -7.02
N ASN A 25 -2.02 12.31 -7.29
CA ASN A 25 -0.69 12.28 -6.69
C ASN A 25 0.12 13.48 -7.21
N THR A 26 0.66 14.29 -6.30
CA THR A 26 1.41 15.51 -6.63
C THR A 26 2.71 15.26 -7.41
N ASN A 27 3.21 14.02 -7.41
CA ASN A 27 4.41 13.62 -8.14
C ASN A 27 4.12 13.19 -9.58
N ILE A 28 2.85 13.09 -9.99
CA ILE A 28 2.50 12.68 -11.35
C ILE A 28 2.85 13.80 -12.35
N LYS A 29 3.40 13.44 -13.51
CA LYS A 29 3.86 14.39 -14.53
C LYS A 29 3.35 14.02 -15.92
N SER A 30 3.29 15.02 -16.79
CA SER A 30 3.16 14.89 -18.25
C SER A 30 2.07 13.90 -18.70
N LYS A 31 2.43 12.88 -19.49
CA LYS A 31 1.47 11.91 -20.07
C LYS A 31 0.66 11.16 -19.02
N SER A 32 1.27 10.81 -17.87
CA SER A 32 0.54 10.12 -16.80
C SER A 32 -0.54 11.00 -16.17
N LEU A 33 -0.29 12.31 -16.07
CA LEU A 33 -1.28 13.27 -15.60
C LEU A 33 -2.44 13.40 -16.59
N LEU A 34 -2.15 13.57 -17.88
CA LEU A 34 -3.20 13.65 -18.92
C LEU A 34 -4.06 12.39 -18.97
N HIS A 35 -3.44 11.21 -18.83
CA HIS A 35 -4.16 9.94 -18.74
C HIS A 35 -5.20 9.92 -17.61
N CYS A 36 -4.92 10.57 -16.47
CA CYS A 36 -5.85 10.61 -15.36
C CYS A 36 -7.18 11.30 -15.73
N PHE A 37 -7.13 12.39 -16.51
CA PHE A 37 -8.34 13.08 -16.99
C PHE A 37 -9.15 12.18 -17.92
N THR A 38 -8.49 11.50 -18.86
CA THR A 38 -9.17 10.55 -19.75
C THR A 38 -9.82 9.40 -18.97
N CYS A 39 -9.20 8.92 -17.89
CA CYS A 39 -9.73 7.83 -17.08
C CYS A 39 -10.97 8.18 -16.28
N CYS A 40 -10.97 9.32 -15.59
CA CYS A 40 -12.08 9.71 -14.72
C CYS A 40 -13.09 10.67 -15.39
N GLY A 41 -12.80 11.17 -16.59
CA GLY A 41 -13.65 12.12 -17.31
C GLY A 41 -13.68 13.52 -16.67
N ALA A 42 -12.68 13.88 -15.87
CA ALA A 42 -12.61 15.20 -15.25
C ALA A 42 -12.42 16.29 -16.31
N THR A 43 -13.13 17.41 -16.15
CA THR A 43 -13.05 18.59 -17.03
C THR A 43 -12.43 19.80 -16.32
N THR A 44 -12.11 19.66 -15.03
CA THR A 44 -11.61 20.73 -14.18
C THR A 44 -10.43 20.24 -13.35
N LEU A 45 -9.37 21.02 -13.29
CA LEU A 45 -8.19 20.82 -12.44
C LEU A 45 -8.11 21.94 -11.41
N ILE A 46 -8.06 21.58 -10.12
CA ILE A 46 -7.80 22.54 -9.03
C ILE A 46 -6.39 22.31 -8.49
N VAL A 47 -5.57 23.36 -8.50
CA VAL A 47 -4.16 23.33 -8.10
C VAL A 47 -3.96 24.15 -6.82
N GLY A 48 -3.20 23.57 -5.88
CA GLY A 48 -2.85 24.24 -4.63
C GLY A 48 -1.88 25.38 -4.87
N SER A 49 -1.87 26.35 -3.97
CA SER A 49 -0.98 27.53 -4.03
C SER A 49 0.49 27.13 -4.10
N ASP A 50 0.81 25.98 -3.51
CA ASP A 50 2.13 25.38 -3.38
C ASP A 50 2.58 24.56 -4.60
N LEU A 51 1.69 24.35 -5.57
CA LEU A 51 1.95 23.55 -6.78
C LEU A 51 1.65 24.31 -8.07
N VAL A 52 1.23 25.57 -8.03
CA VAL A 52 0.88 26.32 -9.25
C VAL A 52 2.03 26.44 -10.26
N GLU A 53 3.29 26.46 -9.80
CA GLU A 53 4.45 26.52 -10.68
C GLU A 53 4.60 25.24 -11.52
N SER A 54 4.02 24.13 -11.06
CA SER A 54 4.00 22.88 -11.82
C SER A 54 3.11 22.94 -13.08
N LEU A 55 2.31 24.01 -13.24
CA LEU A 55 1.48 24.23 -14.43
C LEU A 55 2.28 24.68 -15.66
N ASP A 56 3.44 25.31 -15.50
CA ASP A 56 4.14 26.01 -16.58
C ASP A 56 4.48 25.12 -17.79
N GLY A 57 4.74 23.82 -17.54
CA GLY A 57 5.06 22.86 -18.59
C GLY A 57 3.87 22.09 -19.18
N ILE A 58 2.65 22.28 -18.67
CA ILE A 58 1.47 21.49 -19.05
C ILE A 58 0.22 22.32 -19.34
N LEU A 59 0.22 23.61 -18.99
CA LEU A 59 -0.97 24.45 -19.05
C LEU A 59 -1.54 24.56 -20.46
N SER A 60 -0.70 24.75 -21.48
CA SER A 60 -1.16 24.80 -22.88
C SER A 60 -1.90 23.54 -23.28
N THR A 61 -1.35 22.36 -23.00
CA THR A 61 -1.98 21.08 -23.31
C THR A 61 -3.30 20.89 -22.56
N LEU A 62 -3.36 21.28 -21.27
CA LEU A 62 -4.62 21.22 -20.51
C LEU A 62 -5.71 22.09 -21.13
N LEU A 63 -5.36 23.30 -21.57
CA LEU A 63 -6.31 24.22 -22.20
C LEU A 63 -6.74 23.75 -23.60
N GLU A 64 -5.82 23.18 -24.38
CA GLU A 64 -6.11 22.54 -25.68
C GLU A 64 -7.10 21.37 -25.52
N ASP A 65 -6.94 20.57 -24.46
CA ASP A 65 -7.85 19.48 -24.07
C ASP A 65 -9.15 19.98 -23.40
N LYS A 66 -9.38 21.30 -23.37
CA LYS A 66 -10.55 21.97 -22.77
C LYS A 66 -10.73 21.70 -21.27
N ILE A 67 -9.63 21.46 -20.56
CA ILE A 67 -9.63 21.34 -19.10
C ILE A 67 -9.57 22.73 -18.49
N GLN A 68 -10.58 23.08 -17.67
CA GLN A 68 -10.56 24.31 -16.89
C GLN A 68 -9.54 24.20 -15.75
N VAL A 69 -8.68 25.21 -15.59
CA VAL A 69 -7.68 25.22 -14.54
C VAL A 69 -8.02 26.30 -13.51
N TRP A 70 -8.04 25.89 -12.25
CA TRP A 70 -8.32 26.71 -11.08
C TRP A 70 -7.14 26.64 -10.12
N THR A 71 -6.82 27.76 -9.48
CA THR A 71 -5.69 27.84 -8.54
C THR A 71 -6.14 28.38 -7.19
N MET A 72 -5.57 27.84 -6.10
CA MET A 72 -5.73 28.37 -4.74
C MET A 72 -4.90 29.64 -4.55
N ARG A 73 -5.13 30.66 -5.37
CA ARG A 73 -4.58 32.02 -5.24
C ARG A 73 -5.69 33.04 -5.46
N SER A 74 -5.47 34.28 -5.04
CA SER A 74 -6.39 35.40 -5.32
C SER A 74 -6.11 36.07 -6.66
N GLN A 75 -4.90 35.89 -7.20
CA GLN A 75 -4.46 36.44 -8.48
C GLN A 75 -3.49 35.47 -9.17
N TRP A 76 -3.52 35.45 -10.51
CA TRP A 76 -2.59 34.68 -11.32
C TRP A 76 -2.28 35.38 -12.64
N ARG A 77 -1.08 35.15 -13.17
CA ARG A 77 -0.56 35.85 -14.36
C ARG A 77 -1.27 35.50 -15.67
N ASN A 78 -1.83 34.29 -15.78
CA ASN A 78 -2.51 33.83 -16.98
C ASN A 78 -4.03 34.01 -16.81
N SER A 79 -4.64 34.81 -17.69
CA SER A 79 -6.08 35.14 -17.64
C SER A 79 -7.01 33.97 -17.99
N GLN A 80 -6.50 32.90 -18.61
CA GLN A 80 -7.26 31.68 -18.90
C GLN A 80 -7.33 30.72 -17.69
N VAL A 81 -6.56 31.01 -16.63
CA VAL A 81 -6.58 30.24 -15.38
C VAL A 81 -7.40 31.00 -14.35
N HIS A 82 -8.37 30.30 -13.76
CA HIS A 82 -9.22 30.87 -12.73
C HIS A 82 -8.52 30.86 -11.35
N THR A 83 -8.88 31.83 -10.53
CA THR A 83 -8.45 31.98 -9.14
C THR A 83 -9.62 31.65 -8.22
N LEU A 84 -9.35 31.01 -7.08
CA LEU A 84 -10.40 30.55 -6.16
C LEU A 84 -10.49 31.40 -4.89
N LEU A 85 -9.37 31.91 -4.37
CA LEU A 85 -9.39 32.62 -3.08
C LEU A 85 -10.18 33.93 -3.16
N ASP A 86 -10.05 34.69 -4.25
CA ASP A 86 -10.85 35.91 -4.49
C ASP A 86 -12.36 35.62 -4.51
N LYS A 87 -12.75 34.45 -5.00
CA LYS A 87 -14.14 34.04 -5.09
C LYS A 87 -14.68 33.53 -3.77
N LEU A 88 -13.82 32.86 -2.98
CA LEU A 88 -14.16 32.46 -1.62
C LEU A 88 -14.37 33.69 -0.74
N ASP A 89 -13.52 34.72 -0.84
CA ASP A 89 -13.67 35.98 -0.11
C ASP A 89 -14.98 36.72 -0.46
N ALA A 90 -15.45 36.58 -1.70
CA ALA A 90 -16.70 37.17 -2.18
C ALA A 90 -17.92 36.24 -2.03
N ALA A 91 -17.74 34.99 -1.60
CA ALA A 91 -18.81 34.00 -1.51
C ALA A 91 -19.72 34.28 -0.30
N SER A 92 -20.98 33.87 -0.42
CA SER A 92 -21.93 33.95 0.68
C SER A 92 -21.72 32.81 1.69
N ASP A 93 -21.85 33.12 2.98
CA ASP A 93 -21.88 32.13 4.06
C ASP A 93 -23.20 31.35 4.15
N GLN A 94 -24.18 31.68 3.30
CA GLN A 94 -25.45 30.98 3.26
C GLN A 94 -25.28 29.52 2.80
N PRO A 95 -26.10 28.58 3.30
CA PRO A 95 -26.02 27.19 2.88
C PRO A 95 -26.21 27.01 1.37
N VAL A 96 -25.40 26.14 0.75
CA VAL A 96 -25.57 25.73 -0.65
C VAL A 96 -26.98 25.14 -0.85
N PRO A 97 -27.71 25.54 -1.92
CA PRO A 97 -29.04 25.02 -2.23
C PRO A 97 -29.13 23.49 -2.16
N ALA A 98 -30.22 22.98 -1.56
CA ALA A 98 -30.38 21.55 -1.29
C ALA A 98 -30.40 20.68 -2.56
N GLU A 99 -30.91 21.23 -3.66
CA GLU A 99 -30.96 20.60 -4.97
C GLU A 99 -29.58 20.31 -5.56
N LEU A 100 -28.59 21.17 -5.32
CA LEU A 100 -27.21 20.98 -5.80
C LEU A 100 -26.48 19.86 -5.04
N ARG A 101 -26.91 19.57 -3.81
CA ARG A 101 -26.35 18.52 -2.95
C ARG A 101 -27.17 17.22 -2.95
N ALA A 102 -28.19 17.11 -3.80
CA ALA A 102 -29.10 15.98 -3.81
C ALA A 102 -28.38 14.72 -4.32
N CYS A 103 -28.00 13.82 -3.40
CA CYS A 103 -27.49 12.51 -3.75
C CYS A 103 -28.66 11.52 -3.91
N THR A 104 -28.75 10.89 -5.07
CA THR A 104 -29.83 9.93 -5.38
C THR A 104 -29.61 8.55 -4.77
N SER A 105 -28.36 8.21 -4.38
CA SER A 105 -28.01 6.91 -3.82
C SER A 105 -26.66 6.93 -3.12
N LEU A 106 -26.54 6.24 -1.97
CA LEU A 106 -25.25 6.03 -1.30
C LEU A 106 -24.25 5.22 -2.15
N LYS A 107 -24.72 4.53 -3.20
CA LYS A 107 -23.87 3.79 -4.13
C LYS A 107 -23.31 4.67 -5.26
N THR A 108 -23.77 5.91 -5.37
CA THR A 108 -23.26 6.85 -6.37
C THR A 108 -21.77 7.16 -6.09
N PRO A 109 -20.91 7.16 -7.13
CA PRO A 109 -19.53 7.60 -7.01
C PRO A 109 -19.44 9.02 -6.44
N THR A 110 -18.54 9.22 -5.48
CA THR A 110 -18.23 10.54 -4.90
C THR A 110 -16.76 10.90 -5.05
N LEU A 111 -15.90 9.89 -5.16
CA LEU A 111 -14.47 10.07 -5.19
C LEU A 111 -13.80 9.05 -6.12
N TYR A 112 -12.76 9.50 -6.82
CA TYR A 112 -11.83 8.67 -7.56
C TYR A 112 -10.45 8.76 -6.93
N ILE A 113 -9.88 7.61 -6.56
CA ILE A 113 -8.52 7.52 -6.04
C ILE A 113 -7.66 6.75 -7.03
N PHE A 114 -6.58 7.36 -7.48
CA PHE A 114 -5.68 6.72 -8.43
C PHE A 114 -4.78 5.69 -7.74
N THR A 115 -4.72 4.50 -8.32
CA THR A 115 -3.88 3.37 -7.89
C THR A 115 -2.85 3.05 -8.96
N SER A 116 -1.69 2.52 -8.57
CA SER A 116 -0.67 2.09 -9.53
C SER A 116 -1.19 0.93 -10.38
N GLY A 117 -1.08 1.04 -11.70
CA GLY A 117 -1.40 -0.04 -12.63
C GLY A 117 -0.21 -0.95 -12.88
N THR A 118 -0.48 -2.24 -13.14
CA THR A 118 0.52 -3.21 -13.64
C THR A 118 1.14 -2.81 -14.98
N THR A 119 0.48 -1.94 -15.75
CA THR A 119 0.94 -1.38 -17.02
C THR A 119 1.71 -0.06 -16.85
N GLY A 120 1.99 0.37 -15.62
CA GLY A 120 2.67 1.63 -15.29
C GLY A 120 1.77 2.88 -15.27
N LEU A 121 0.61 2.86 -15.93
CA LEU A 121 -0.35 3.97 -15.91
C LEU A 121 -1.34 3.88 -14.73
N PRO A 122 -1.69 5.01 -14.07
CA PRO A 122 -2.62 5.00 -12.94
C PRO A 122 -4.05 4.61 -13.31
N LYS A 123 -4.75 3.93 -12.38
CA LYS A 123 -6.15 3.52 -12.54
C LYS A 123 -7.03 4.22 -11.50
N ALA A 124 -8.09 4.88 -11.95
CA ALA A 124 -9.04 5.57 -11.08
C ALA A 124 -9.99 4.57 -10.41
N ALA A 125 -9.72 4.18 -9.16
CA ALA A 125 -10.64 3.35 -8.38
C ALA A 125 -11.88 4.16 -7.99
N VAL A 126 -13.07 3.58 -8.21
CA VAL A 126 -14.35 4.23 -7.93
C VAL A 126 -14.71 4.05 -6.45
N ILE A 127 -14.89 5.16 -5.74
CA ILE A 127 -15.33 5.19 -4.34
C ILE A 127 -16.73 5.81 -4.26
N SER A 128 -17.67 5.05 -3.74
CA SER A 128 -19.05 5.50 -3.45
C SER A 128 -19.15 6.22 -2.10
N HIS A 129 -20.22 7.00 -1.90
CA HIS A 129 -20.53 7.59 -0.59
C HIS A 129 -20.56 6.53 0.52
N LEU A 130 -21.15 5.36 0.26
CA LEU A 130 -21.21 4.26 1.22
C LEU A 130 -19.82 3.78 1.64
N GLN A 131 -18.87 3.66 0.70
CA GLN A 131 -17.50 3.24 1.01
C GLN A 131 -16.78 4.32 1.82
N SER A 132 -16.93 5.60 1.46
CA SER A 132 -16.36 6.72 2.21
C SER A 132 -16.86 6.75 3.66
N LEU A 133 -18.16 6.58 3.88
CA LEU A 133 -18.76 6.54 5.22
C LEU A 133 -18.29 5.32 6.03
N LYS A 134 -18.17 4.14 5.39
CA LYS A 134 -17.63 2.94 6.05
C LYS A 134 -16.17 3.13 6.47
N ALA A 135 -15.35 3.74 5.62
CA ALA A 135 -13.95 4.01 5.94
C ALA A 135 -13.81 5.04 7.08
N ALA A 136 -14.67 6.06 7.11
CA ALA A 136 -14.72 7.05 8.19
C ALA A 136 -15.06 6.44 9.57
N ALA A 137 -15.73 5.29 9.63
CA ALA A 137 -15.95 4.59 10.90
C ALA A 137 -14.67 3.95 11.49
N GLY A 138 -13.53 3.99 10.79
CA GLY A 138 -12.31 3.24 11.13
C GLY A 138 -11.78 3.49 12.54
N PHE A 139 -11.59 4.75 12.95
CA PHE A 139 -11.10 5.05 14.31
C PHE A 139 -12.13 4.70 15.39
N TRP A 140 -13.41 5.01 15.16
CA TRP A 140 -14.50 4.65 16.06
C TRP A 140 -14.57 3.14 16.30
N ALA A 141 -14.40 2.33 15.25
CA ALA A 141 -14.41 0.87 15.34
C ALA A 141 -13.29 0.31 16.25
N PHE A 142 -12.23 1.07 16.49
CA PHE A 142 -11.15 0.72 17.41
C PHE A 142 -11.22 1.41 18.79
N GLY A 143 -12.26 2.21 19.03
CA GLY A 143 -12.45 2.94 20.29
C GLY A 143 -11.78 4.32 20.33
N GLY A 144 -11.67 4.98 19.18
CA GLY A 144 -11.44 6.42 19.12
C GLY A 144 -12.67 7.20 19.58
N THR A 145 -12.45 8.41 20.08
CA THR A 145 -13.46 9.30 20.68
C THR A 145 -13.20 10.75 20.27
N GLU A 146 -14.13 11.66 20.58
CA GLU A 146 -13.99 13.10 20.35
C GLU A 146 -12.84 13.74 21.14
N GLU A 147 -12.41 13.13 22.26
CA GLU A 147 -11.29 13.60 23.09
C GLU A 147 -9.91 13.34 22.45
N ASP A 148 -9.86 12.57 21.37
CA ASP A 148 -8.60 12.20 20.75
C ASP A 148 -8.01 13.30 19.87
N VAL A 149 -6.68 13.33 19.83
CA VAL A 149 -5.89 14.13 18.89
C VAL A 149 -5.24 13.17 17.89
N VAL A 150 -5.71 13.22 16.64
CA VAL A 150 -5.31 12.32 15.56
C VAL A 150 -4.19 12.93 14.73
N TYR A 151 -3.05 12.25 14.66
CA TYR A 151 -1.91 12.66 13.85
C TYR A 151 -1.92 11.99 12.47
N ILE A 152 -1.94 12.82 11.41
CA ILE A 152 -2.04 12.36 10.01
C ILE A 152 -0.83 12.88 9.22
N PRO A 153 0.22 12.06 9.06
CA PRO A 153 1.41 12.40 8.27
C PRO A 153 1.39 11.84 6.85
N LEU A 154 0.33 11.11 6.48
CA LEU A 154 0.22 10.41 5.20
C LEU A 154 -0.43 11.29 4.11
N PRO A 155 -0.13 11.09 2.82
CA PRO A 155 -0.64 11.96 1.77
C PRO A 155 -2.16 11.84 1.59
N LEU A 156 -2.87 12.98 1.58
CA LEU A 156 -4.33 13.07 1.49
C LEU A 156 -4.92 12.48 0.21
N TYR A 157 -4.14 12.40 -0.87
CA TYR A 157 -4.60 11.77 -2.11
C TYR A 157 -4.71 10.24 -2.05
N HIS A 158 -4.36 9.61 -0.92
CA HIS A 158 -4.58 8.19 -0.65
C HIS A 158 -5.78 7.96 0.28
N SER A 159 -6.45 6.81 0.12
CA SER A 159 -7.65 6.45 0.88
C SER A 159 -7.40 6.34 2.38
N ALA A 160 -6.22 5.88 2.80
CA ALA A 160 -5.84 5.84 4.21
C ALA A 160 -5.95 7.23 4.84
N ALA A 161 -5.23 8.22 4.31
CA ALA A 161 -5.20 9.57 4.88
C ALA A 161 -6.55 10.30 4.74
N SER A 162 -7.17 10.26 3.56
CA SER A 162 -8.42 10.98 3.32
C SER A 162 -9.62 10.32 3.97
N LEU A 163 -9.90 9.05 3.66
CA LEU A 163 -11.15 8.41 4.06
C LEU A 163 -11.09 7.93 5.52
N VAL A 164 -10.01 7.25 5.91
CA VAL A 164 -9.86 6.75 7.30
C VAL A 164 -9.37 7.87 8.22
N GLY A 165 -8.34 8.61 7.79
CA GLY A 165 -7.71 9.65 8.59
C GLY A 165 -8.63 10.86 8.80
N ILE A 166 -8.84 11.65 7.75
CA ILE A 166 -9.68 12.85 7.82
C ILE A 166 -11.14 12.47 8.07
N GLY A 167 -11.68 11.54 7.27
CA GLY A 167 -13.06 11.08 7.43
C GLY A 167 -13.33 10.54 8.84
N GLY A 168 -12.40 9.74 9.39
CA GLY A 168 -12.55 9.22 10.75
C GLY A 168 -12.38 10.25 11.85
N THR A 169 -11.49 11.22 11.67
CA THR A 169 -11.33 12.32 12.64
C THR A 169 -12.60 13.17 12.69
N ILE A 170 -13.17 13.51 11.53
CA ILE A 170 -14.43 14.25 11.43
C ILE A 170 -15.59 13.44 12.02
N GLN A 171 -15.68 12.14 11.70
CA GLN A 171 -16.73 11.26 12.21
C GLN A 171 -16.71 11.14 13.73
N LEU A 172 -15.53 11.22 14.35
CA LEU A 172 -15.37 11.22 15.80
C LEU A 172 -15.69 12.58 16.43
N GLY A 173 -15.64 13.69 15.69
CA GLY A 173 -15.58 15.03 16.29
C GLY A 173 -14.23 15.34 16.95
N ALA A 174 -13.17 14.62 16.56
CA ALA A 174 -11.84 14.70 17.15
C ALA A 174 -10.97 15.80 16.53
N THR A 175 -9.83 16.10 17.16
CA THR A 175 -8.87 17.10 16.64
C THR A 175 -7.89 16.44 15.65
N CYS A 176 -7.64 17.09 14.51
CA CYS A 176 -6.69 16.62 13.50
C CYS A 176 -5.37 17.43 13.54
N VAL A 177 -4.25 16.75 13.73
CA VAL A 177 -2.90 17.28 13.46
C VAL A 177 -2.45 16.79 12.09
N LEU A 178 -2.70 17.61 11.06
CA LEU A 178 -2.31 17.32 9.69
C LEU A 178 -0.89 17.79 9.42
N LYS A 179 -0.02 16.90 8.93
CA LYS A 179 1.34 17.29 8.51
C LYS A 179 1.44 17.34 6.99
N LYS A 180 2.20 18.34 6.50
CA LYS A 180 2.48 18.49 5.06
C LYS A 180 3.21 17.27 4.48
N LYS A 181 4.13 16.69 5.25
CA LYS A 181 4.90 15.47 4.92
C LYS A 181 5.27 14.74 6.21
N PHE A 182 5.38 13.42 6.14
CA PHE A 182 5.99 12.62 7.21
C PHE A 182 7.47 13.00 7.44
N SER A 183 7.85 13.08 8.71
CA SER A 183 9.24 13.20 9.17
C SER A 183 9.46 12.29 10.36
N ALA A 184 10.36 11.30 10.21
CA ALA A 184 10.64 10.33 11.27
C ALA A 184 11.29 11.00 12.49
N SER A 185 12.21 11.95 12.27
CA SER A 185 12.93 12.63 13.34
C SER A 185 12.06 13.61 14.14
N ARG A 186 10.99 14.14 13.53
CA ARG A 186 10.03 15.06 14.19
C ARG A 186 8.80 14.37 14.74
N PHE A 187 8.55 13.11 14.41
CA PHE A 187 7.29 12.43 14.74
C PHE A 187 6.98 12.47 16.23
N TRP A 188 7.92 12.03 17.09
CA TRP A 188 7.68 11.95 18.53
C TRP A 188 7.69 13.32 19.22
N SER A 189 8.49 14.28 18.73
CA SER A 189 8.42 15.67 19.23
C SER A 189 7.07 16.29 18.93
N ASP A 190 6.57 16.11 17.70
CA ASP A 190 5.27 16.63 17.30
C ASP A 190 4.15 15.96 18.11
N CYS A 191 4.26 14.65 18.38
CA CYS A 191 3.29 13.93 19.22
C CYS A 191 3.23 14.48 20.65
N ARG A 192 4.37 14.84 21.25
CA ARG A 192 4.41 15.48 22.57
C ARG A 192 3.85 16.89 22.54
N GLU A 193 4.36 17.73 21.64
CA GLU A 193 4.00 19.15 21.51
C GLU A 193 2.50 19.34 21.28
N GLN A 194 1.89 18.46 20.48
CA GLN A 194 0.47 18.56 20.10
C GLN A 194 -0.44 17.65 20.94
N GLY A 195 0.10 16.90 21.91
CA GLY A 195 -0.69 16.00 22.75
C GLY A 195 -1.38 14.87 21.99
N VAL A 196 -0.75 14.34 20.94
CA VAL A 196 -1.31 13.29 20.08
C VAL A 196 -1.64 12.03 20.88
N THR A 197 -2.85 11.48 20.67
CA THR A 197 -3.31 10.24 21.29
C THR A 197 -3.45 9.10 20.27
N ILE A 198 -3.80 9.42 19.03
CA ILE A 198 -3.92 8.46 17.93
C ILE A 198 -3.02 8.89 16.78
N PHE A 199 -2.28 7.97 16.18
CA PHE A 199 -1.62 8.24 14.91
C PHE A 199 -2.09 7.28 13.83
N GLN A 200 -2.18 7.81 12.61
CA GLN A 200 -2.36 6.96 11.44
C GLN A 200 -1.02 6.47 10.92
N TYR A 201 -0.95 5.18 10.59
CA TYR A 201 0.29 4.57 10.09
C TYR A 201 0.09 3.73 8.84
N ILE A 202 1.23 3.49 8.18
CA ILE A 202 1.47 2.36 7.29
C ILE A 202 2.71 1.65 7.84
N GLY A 203 2.87 0.35 7.61
CA GLY A 203 3.95 -0.42 8.26
C GLY A 203 5.34 0.19 8.13
N GLU A 204 5.65 0.78 6.98
CA GLU A 204 6.95 1.39 6.73
C GLU A 204 7.20 2.66 7.56
N LEU A 205 6.15 3.42 7.87
CA LEU A 205 6.24 4.55 8.79
C LEU A 205 6.80 4.08 10.15
N CYS A 206 6.24 2.99 10.69
CA CYS A 206 6.71 2.42 11.95
C CYS A 206 8.16 1.93 11.85
N ARG A 207 8.57 1.36 10.70
CA ARG A 207 9.97 0.96 10.48
C ARG A 207 10.90 2.16 10.53
N TYR A 208 10.56 3.27 9.85
CA TYR A 208 11.38 4.48 9.90
C TYR A 208 11.51 5.03 11.33
N LEU A 209 10.44 4.95 12.13
CA LEU A 209 10.50 5.32 13.54
C LEU A 209 11.44 4.39 14.32
N CYS A 210 11.30 3.07 14.18
CA CYS A 210 12.18 2.09 14.85
C CYS A 210 13.66 2.27 14.46
N ASN A 211 13.95 2.75 13.26
CA ASN A 211 15.30 2.99 12.77
C ASN A 211 15.89 4.37 13.14
N GLN A 212 15.13 5.28 13.76
CA GLN A 212 15.72 6.50 14.31
C GLN A 212 16.70 6.17 15.45
N PRO A 213 17.70 7.03 15.75
CA PRO A 213 18.50 6.89 16.95
C PRO A 213 17.62 6.71 18.20
N LYS A 214 18.05 5.84 19.12
CA LYS A 214 17.37 5.65 20.40
C LYS A 214 17.43 6.94 21.21
N ASN A 215 16.34 7.28 21.87
CA ASN A 215 16.20 8.50 22.65
C ASN A 215 15.47 8.17 23.97
N ASP A 216 15.91 8.75 25.07
CA ASP A 216 15.27 8.57 26.39
C ASP A 216 13.81 9.05 26.40
N LEU A 217 13.44 9.95 25.48
CA LEU A 217 12.09 10.46 25.27
C LEU A 217 11.24 9.57 24.33
N ASP A 218 11.71 8.40 23.91
CA ASP A 218 10.98 7.50 23.00
C ASP A 218 9.61 7.10 23.57
N ARG A 219 9.49 7.00 24.89
CA ARG A 219 8.26 6.60 25.59
C ARG A 219 7.52 7.76 26.23
N ASP A 220 8.07 8.97 26.14
CA ASP A 220 7.43 10.18 26.62
C ASP A 220 6.50 10.72 25.54
N HIS A 221 5.25 10.26 25.58
CA HIS A 221 4.18 10.71 24.69
C HIS A 221 2.81 10.24 25.22
N LYS A 222 1.73 10.86 24.74
CA LYS A 222 0.34 10.47 25.06
C LYS A 222 -0.27 9.47 24.09
N VAL A 223 0.49 9.03 23.09
CA VAL A 223 0.01 8.11 22.05
C VAL A 223 -0.42 6.79 22.69
N ARG A 224 -1.71 6.47 22.52
CA ARG A 224 -2.35 5.26 23.06
C ARG A 224 -2.72 4.25 21.98
N MET A 225 -2.90 4.71 20.74
CA MET A 225 -3.36 3.87 19.64
C MET A 225 -2.70 4.27 18.31
N GLY A 226 -2.27 3.26 17.54
CA GLY A 226 -1.92 3.42 16.13
C GLY A 226 -2.96 2.71 15.28
N VAL A 227 -3.45 3.35 14.22
CA VAL A 227 -4.40 2.70 13.29
C VAL A 227 -3.86 2.77 11.87
N GLY A 228 -3.78 1.63 11.20
CA GLY A 228 -3.08 1.57 9.93
C GLY A 228 -3.12 0.20 9.28
N ASN A 229 -2.17 -0.05 8.38
CA ASN A 229 -2.11 -1.28 7.61
C ASN A 229 -0.66 -1.73 7.33
N GLY A 230 -0.47 -3.05 7.27
CA GLY A 230 0.74 -3.70 6.77
C GLY A 230 1.94 -3.59 7.72
N LEU A 231 1.73 -3.63 9.04
CA LEU A 231 2.83 -3.60 10.00
C LEU A 231 3.45 -5.00 10.12
N ARG A 232 4.71 -5.12 9.69
CA ARG A 232 5.42 -6.41 9.76
C ARG A 232 5.63 -6.85 11.21
N PRO A 233 5.58 -8.16 11.52
CA PRO A 233 5.73 -8.68 12.87
C PRO A 233 7.01 -8.28 13.59
N ASP A 234 8.15 -8.29 12.88
CA ASP A 234 9.47 -7.87 13.38
C ASP A 234 9.45 -6.39 13.80
N VAL A 235 8.95 -5.52 12.92
CA VAL A 235 8.83 -4.09 13.17
C VAL A 235 7.85 -3.80 14.30
N TRP A 236 6.73 -4.52 14.38
CA TRP A 236 5.75 -4.35 15.46
C TRP A 236 6.37 -4.65 16.82
N ARG A 237 7.09 -5.77 16.95
CA ARG A 237 7.77 -6.13 18.21
C ARG A 237 8.78 -5.07 18.62
N GLU A 238 9.61 -4.60 17.67
CA GLU A 238 10.57 -3.55 17.94
C GLU A 238 9.89 -2.22 18.29
N PHE A 239 8.79 -1.88 17.62
CA PHE A 239 8.00 -0.69 17.91
C PHE A 239 7.50 -0.68 19.35
N HIS A 240 6.96 -1.80 19.84
CA HIS A 240 6.56 -1.94 21.24
C HIS A 240 7.75 -1.85 22.20
N ASN A 241 8.90 -2.44 21.84
CA ASN A 241 10.10 -2.38 22.66
C ASN A 241 10.61 -0.94 22.81
N ARG A 242 10.55 -0.13 21.74
CA ARG A 242 11.02 1.26 21.77
C ARG A 242 10.02 2.21 22.40
N PHE A 243 8.81 2.25 21.87
CA PHE A 243 7.83 3.32 22.14
C PHE A 243 6.75 2.90 23.15
N GLY A 244 6.86 1.70 23.71
CA GLY A 244 5.93 1.18 24.71
C GLY A 244 4.72 0.47 24.11
N LYS A 245 3.82 0.03 24.99
CA LYS A 245 2.66 -0.81 24.63
C LYS A 245 1.50 0.02 24.07
N ILE A 246 1.73 0.66 22.92
CA ILE A 246 0.69 1.34 22.14
C ILE A 246 -0.24 0.28 21.53
N ARG A 247 -1.55 0.50 21.58
CA ARG A 247 -2.50 -0.41 20.92
C ARG A 247 -2.43 -0.22 19.40
N MET A 248 -1.77 -1.13 18.72
CA MET A 248 -1.71 -1.12 17.26
C MET A 248 -2.90 -1.88 16.68
N CYS A 249 -3.70 -1.19 15.88
CA CYS A 249 -4.92 -1.66 15.25
C CYS A 249 -4.70 -1.75 13.73
N GLU A 250 -4.76 -2.96 13.19
CA GLU A 250 -4.48 -3.20 11.78
C GLU A 250 -5.77 -3.38 10.98
N VAL A 251 -5.82 -2.76 9.81
CA VAL A 251 -6.90 -2.90 8.81
C VAL A 251 -6.31 -3.47 7.54
N TYR A 252 -6.95 -4.50 6.99
CA TYR A 252 -6.70 -4.95 5.63
C TYR A 252 -7.84 -4.54 4.72
N GLY A 253 -7.48 -3.98 3.56
CA GLY A 253 -8.40 -3.65 2.48
C GLY A 253 -7.64 -3.08 1.29
N SER A 254 -8.32 -2.96 0.16
CA SER A 254 -7.82 -2.26 -1.03
C SER A 254 -8.75 -1.11 -1.40
N THR A 255 -8.23 -0.13 -2.13
CA THR A 255 -8.99 1.06 -2.54
C THR A 255 -10.21 0.67 -3.40
N GLU A 256 -10.06 -0.29 -4.30
CA GLU A 256 -11.15 -0.80 -5.15
C GLU A 256 -12.01 -1.88 -4.46
N GLY A 257 -11.53 -2.44 -3.35
CA GLY A 257 -12.07 -3.67 -2.77
C GLY A 257 -13.42 -3.50 -2.09
N ASN A 258 -14.14 -4.62 -1.99
CA ASN A 258 -15.44 -4.73 -1.33
C ASN A 258 -15.38 -5.51 0.01
N LEU A 259 -14.17 -5.75 0.52
CA LEU A 259 -13.90 -6.52 1.73
C LEU A 259 -12.88 -5.77 2.59
N CYS A 260 -13.05 -5.83 3.91
CA CYS A 260 -12.17 -5.17 4.87
C CYS A 260 -12.04 -6.00 6.14
N PHE A 261 -10.83 -6.47 6.48
CA PHE A 261 -10.60 -7.15 7.76
C PHE A 261 -10.04 -6.17 8.79
N MET A 262 -10.34 -6.42 10.07
CA MET A 262 -9.88 -5.58 11.17
C MET A 262 -9.29 -6.43 12.30
N ASN A 263 -8.04 -6.16 12.65
CA ASN A 263 -7.36 -6.71 13.82
C ASN A 263 -7.55 -5.76 15.02
N HIS A 264 -8.74 -5.82 15.62
CA HIS A 264 -9.05 -5.05 16.83
C HIS A 264 -8.39 -5.60 18.10
N ILE A 265 -7.88 -6.84 18.04
CA ILE A 265 -7.22 -7.53 19.16
C ILE A 265 -5.77 -7.08 19.31
N GLY A 266 -5.15 -6.58 18.23
CA GLY A 266 -3.72 -6.21 18.23
C GLY A 266 -2.80 -7.43 18.24
N LYS A 267 -3.26 -8.58 17.71
CA LYS A 267 -2.41 -9.78 17.60
C LYS A 267 -1.39 -9.56 16.48
N ILE A 268 -0.11 -9.55 16.84
CA ILE A 268 1.01 -9.36 15.91
C ILE A 268 0.94 -10.40 14.77
N GLY A 269 1.15 -9.93 13.53
CA GLY A 269 1.16 -10.77 12.33
C GLY A 269 -0.24 -11.15 11.80
N THR A 270 -1.30 -10.56 12.35
CA THR A 270 -2.66 -10.76 11.86
C THR A 270 -3.24 -9.45 11.34
N VAL A 271 -4.00 -9.53 10.25
CA VAL A 271 -4.64 -8.38 9.59
C VAL A 271 -6.13 -8.31 9.89
N GLY A 272 -6.67 -9.36 10.51
CA GLY A 272 -7.98 -9.33 11.13
C GLY A 272 -8.38 -10.66 11.72
N ARG A 273 -9.64 -10.71 12.15
CA ARG A 273 -10.23 -11.93 12.69
C ARG A 273 -11.62 -12.12 12.11
N SER A 274 -11.83 -13.31 11.57
CA SER A 274 -13.11 -13.78 11.07
C SER A 274 -13.83 -14.59 12.13
N ASN A 275 -15.15 -14.53 12.09
CA ASN A 275 -16.04 -15.40 12.84
C ASN A 275 -17.32 -15.65 12.01
N SER A 276 -18.21 -16.53 12.49
CA SER A 276 -19.42 -16.90 11.76
C SER A 276 -20.33 -15.70 11.44
N LEU A 277 -20.44 -14.73 12.35
CA LEU A 277 -21.21 -13.51 12.14
C LEU A 277 -20.57 -12.61 11.08
N TYR A 278 -19.26 -12.46 11.13
CA TYR A 278 -18.51 -11.70 10.13
C TYR A 278 -18.67 -12.32 8.74
N LYS A 279 -18.55 -13.65 8.61
CA LYS A 279 -18.79 -14.39 7.35
C LYS A 279 -20.24 -14.35 6.87
N LEU A 280 -21.20 -13.99 7.73
CA LEU A 280 -22.58 -13.76 7.32
C LEU A 280 -22.71 -12.44 6.54
N LEU A 281 -22.06 -11.39 7.04
CA LEU A 281 -22.11 -10.04 6.50
C LEU A 281 -21.14 -9.83 5.33
N PHE A 282 -19.93 -10.39 5.43
CA PHE A 282 -18.84 -10.26 4.46
C PHE A 282 -18.48 -11.63 3.91
N LYS A 283 -19.06 -11.98 2.77
CA LYS A 283 -18.83 -13.25 2.09
C LYS A 283 -17.48 -13.23 1.39
N TYR A 284 -16.53 -13.99 1.90
CA TYR A 284 -15.22 -14.21 1.29
C TYR A 284 -14.85 -15.69 1.39
N ASP A 285 -13.93 -16.12 0.52
CA ASP A 285 -13.39 -17.46 0.49
C ASP A 285 -11.88 -17.41 0.24
N LEU A 286 -11.16 -18.37 0.82
CA LEU A 286 -9.77 -18.66 0.49
C LEU A 286 -9.74 -19.87 -0.43
N VAL A 287 -9.25 -19.70 -1.65
CA VAL A 287 -9.21 -20.77 -2.65
C VAL A 287 -7.79 -21.23 -2.95
N LYS A 288 -7.65 -22.52 -3.23
CA LYS A 288 -6.36 -23.10 -3.61
C LYS A 288 -5.87 -22.42 -4.89
N TYR A 289 -4.61 -22.01 -4.91
CA TYR A 289 -4.02 -21.32 -6.04
C TYR A 289 -2.88 -22.15 -6.64
N ASP A 290 -2.96 -22.40 -7.95
CA ASP A 290 -1.90 -23.07 -8.71
C ASP A 290 -0.95 -22.00 -9.23
N MET A 291 0.17 -21.84 -8.53
CA MET A 291 1.22 -20.87 -8.88
C MET A 291 1.87 -21.17 -10.23
N MET A 292 1.89 -22.44 -10.69
CA MET A 292 2.52 -22.80 -11.98
C MET A 292 1.68 -22.35 -13.16
N LYS A 293 0.37 -22.48 -13.02
CA LYS A 293 -0.60 -22.06 -14.05
C LYS A 293 -1.06 -20.61 -13.87
N ASP A 294 -0.58 -19.95 -12.81
CA ASP A 294 -1.01 -18.63 -12.37
C ASP A 294 -2.54 -18.47 -12.36
N GLN A 295 -3.22 -19.45 -11.76
CA GLN A 295 -4.69 -19.48 -11.68
C GLN A 295 -5.19 -20.29 -10.48
N PRO A 296 -6.42 -20.04 -10.00
CA PRO A 296 -7.04 -20.88 -8.97
C PRO A 296 -7.20 -22.34 -9.41
N ALA A 297 -6.94 -23.26 -8.48
CA ALA A 297 -7.11 -24.68 -8.71
C ALA A 297 -8.60 -25.03 -8.82
N LYS A 298 -8.95 -25.73 -9.91
CA LYS A 298 -10.33 -26.12 -10.23
C LYS A 298 -10.56 -27.62 -9.98
N ASP A 299 -11.76 -27.97 -9.54
CA ASP A 299 -12.23 -29.35 -9.46
C ASP A 299 -12.61 -29.91 -10.84
N GLN A 300 -13.03 -31.18 -10.88
CA GLN A 300 -13.45 -31.86 -12.11
C GLN A 300 -14.68 -31.21 -12.78
N ARG A 301 -15.43 -30.38 -12.04
CA ARG A 301 -16.62 -29.65 -12.52
C ARG A 301 -16.26 -28.24 -13.00
N GLY A 302 -15.00 -27.82 -12.84
CA GLY A 302 -14.50 -26.51 -13.26
C GLY A 302 -14.65 -25.41 -12.20
N PHE A 303 -15.03 -25.73 -10.97
CA PHE A 303 -15.19 -24.78 -9.85
C PHE A 303 -13.91 -24.70 -8.99
N CYS A 304 -13.68 -23.55 -8.35
CA CYS A 304 -12.55 -23.34 -7.46
C CYS A 304 -12.67 -24.20 -6.19
N GLN A 305 -11.52 -24.68 -5.71
CA GLN A 305 -11.45 -25.46 -4.47
C GLN A 305 -11.10 -24.55 -3.29
N ARG A 306 -11.83 -24.68 -2.18
CA ARG A 306 -11.47 -24.01 -0.92
C ARG A 306 -10.23 -24.64 -0.31
N VAL A 307 -9.44 -23.86 0.41
CA VAL A 307 -8.37 -24.38 1.26
C VAL A 307 -8.90 -24.68 2.67
N ASP A 308 -8.24 -25.58 3.37
CA ASP A 308 -8.54 -25.83 4.78
C ASP A 308 -7.96 -24.72 5.68
N LYS A 309 -8.47 -24.62 6.91
CA LYS A 309 -7.90 -23.69 7.89
C LYS A 309 -6.43 -24.01 8.16
N GLY A 310 -5.59 -22.98 8.18
CA GLY A 310 -4.15 -23.08 8.30
C GLY A 310 -3.41 -23.15 6.95
N GLU A 311 -4.11 -23.43 5.86
CA GLU A 311 -3.52 -23.44 4.52
C GLU A 311 -3.58 -22.05 3.86
N THR A 312 -2.60 -21.77 3.00
CA THR A 312 -2.54 -20.54 2.21
C THR A 312 -3.48 -20.64 1.02
N GLY A 313 -4.38 -19.67 0.88
CA GLY A 313 -5.28 -19.55 -0.27
C GLY A 313 -5.36 -18.14 -0.81
N LEU A 314 -5.74 -18.01 -2.08
CA LEU A 314 -6.08 -16.74 -2.71
C LEU A 314 -7.39 -16.23 -2.11
N LEU A 315 -7.36 -14.98 -1.64
CA LEU A 315 -8.54 -14.33 -1.09
C LEU A 315 -9.47 -13.83 -2.22
N LEU A 316 -10.68 -14.37 -2.23
CA LEU A 316 -11.77 -13.95 -3.10
C LEU A 316 -12.91 -13.37 -2.26
N SER A 317 -13.48 -12.25 -2.69
CA SER A 317 -14.61 -11.61 -2.02
C SER A 317 -15.84 -11.65 -2.92
N LYS A 318 -16.97 -12.14 -2.42
CA LYS A 318 -18.19 -12.28 -3.22
C LYS A 318 -18.76 -10.92 -3.58
N VAL A 319 -19.03 -10.69 -4.86
CA VAL A 319 -19.73 -9.49 -5.34
C VAL A 319 -21.22 -9.70 -5.13
N SER A 320 -21.86 -8.77 -4.42
CA SER A 320 -23.30 -8.84 -4.12
C SER A 320 -23.90 -7.45 -3.98
N SER A 321 -25.22 -7.37 -3.80
CA SER A 321 -25.91 -6.11 -3.53
C SER A 321 -25.47 -5.45 -2.22
N ILE A 322 -25.02 -6.25 -1.24
CA ILE A 322 -24.53 -5.84 0.09
C ILE A 322 -23.05 -5.43 0.03
N SER A 323 -22.25 -6.18 -0.74
CA SER A 323 -20.82 -5.93 -0.96
C SER A 323 -20.54 -5.73 -2.47
N PRO A 324 -20.98 -4.61 -3.05
CA PRO A 324 -20.77 -4.33 -4.47
C PRO A 324 -19.30 -4.05 -4.78
N PHE A 325 -18.88 -4.36 -6.00
CA PHE A 325 -17.58 -3.96 -6.55
C PHE A 325 -17.82 -2.98 -7.70
N PHE A 326 -17.31 -1.75 -7.55
CA PHE A 326 -17.52 -0.67 -8.52
C PHE A 326 -16.42 -0.57 -9.58
N GLY A 327 -15.26 -1.19 -9.33
CA GLY A 327 -14.16 -1.25 -10.28
C GLY A 327 -13.44 0.08 -10.52
N TYR A 328 -12.98 0.27 -11.75
CA TYR A 328 -12.25 1.45 -12.19
C TYR A 328 -13.08 2.32 -13.14
N ALA A 329 -12.92 3.64 -13.03
CA ALA A 329 -13.50 4.59 -13.97
C ALA A 329 -12.86 4.45 -15.37
N GLY A 330 -13.66 4.66 -16.42
CA GLY A 330 -13.25 4.65 -17.82
C GLY A 330 -12.99 3.27 -18.43
N SER A 331 -12.29 2.37 -17.75
CA SER A 331 -11.86 1.07 -18.32
C SER A 331 -12.65 -0.13 -17.77
N LYS A 332 -13.71 -0.53 -18.49
CA LYS A 332 -14.48 -1.75 -18.17
C LYS A 332 -13.62 -3.02 -18.24
N SER A 333 -12.64 -3.08 -19.14
CA SER A 333 -11.75 -4.24 -19.26
C SER A 333 -10.84 -4.42 -18.04
N LEU A 334 -10.35 -3.32 -17.44
CA LEU A 334 -9.59 -3.37 -16.20
C LEU A 334 -10.45 -3.83 -15.02
N THR A 335 -11.71 -3.42 -14.98
CA THR A 335 -12.69 -3.88 -13.99
C THR A 335 -12.98 -5.38 -14.14
N GLU A 336 -13.28 -5.85 -15.35
CA GLU A 336 -13.56 -7.28 -15.60
C GLU A 336 -12.36 -8.18 -15.29
N LYS A 337 -11.12 -7.71 -15.52
CA LYS A 337 -9.89 -8.46 -15.14
C LYS A 337 -9.78 -8.73 -13.63
N LYS A 338 -10.47 -7.96 -12.79
CA LYS A 338 -10.51 -8.15 -11.33
C LYS A 338 -11.66 -9.07 -10.89
N LEU A 339 -12.55 -9.44 -11.81
CA LEU A 339 -13.70 -10.29 -11.51
C LEU A 339 -13.45 -11.73 -11.97
N MET A 340 -13.81 -12.65 -11.10
CA MET A 340 -13.89 -14.08 -11.38
C MET A 340 -15.34 -14.51 -11.40
N ARG A 341 -15.71 -15.31 -12.39
CA ARG A 341 -17.07 -15.84 -12.58
C ARG A 341 -17.04 -17.35 -12.46
N ASP A 342 -18.17 -17.92 -12.06
CA ASP A 342 -18.35 -19.37 -11.93
C ASP A 342 -17.30 -19.97 -10.97
N VAL A 343 -17.10 -19.32 -9.83
CA VAL A 343 -16.12 -19.69 -8.80
C VAL A 343 -16.58 -20.92 -8.04
N PHE A 344 -17.78 -20.92 -7.46
CA PHE A 344 -18.33 -22.08 -6.75
C PHE A 344 -19.68 -22.54 -7.29
N ALA A 345 -20.38 -21.67 -8.00
CA ALA A 345 -21.64 -21.97 -8.67
C ALA A 345 -21.75 -21.15 -9.95
N LYS A 346 -22.45 -21.70 -10.95
CA LYS A 346 -22.68 -20.98 -12.20
C LYS A 346 -23.38 -19.64 -11.94
N GLY A 347 -22.83 -18.56 -12.48
CA GLY A 347 -23.32 -17.19 -12.37
C GLY A 347 -22.86 -16.44 -11.13
N ASP A 348 -22.16 -17.07 -10.18
CA ASP A 348 -21.56 -16.32 -9.08
C ASP A 348 -20.37 -15.47 -9.56
N VAL A 349 -20.12 -14.37 -8.86
CA VAL A 349 -19.08 -13.41 -9.21
C VAL A 349 -18.30 -13.03 -7.95
N TYR A 350 -16.98 -13.09 -8.03
CA TYR A 350 -16.07 -12.73 -6.96
C TYR A 350 -15.06 -11.69 -7.44
N PHE A 351 -14.71 -10.76 -6.56
CA PHE A 351 -13.57 -9.90 -6.69
C PHE A 351 -12.30 -10.68 -6.31
N ASN A 352 -11.36 -10.76 -7.23
CA ASN A 352 -10.02 -11.30 -7.00
C ASN A 352 -9.11 -10.21 -6.42
N THR A 353 -8.76 -10.36 -5.14
CA THR A 353 -7.89 -9.42 -4.44
C THR A 353 -6.44 -9.47 -4.94
N GLY A 354 -6.00 -10.65 -5.43
CA GLY A 354 -4.60 -10.94 -5.72
C GLY A 354 -3.75 -11.22 -4.47
N ASP A 355 -4.34 -11.24 -3.27
CA ASP A 355 -3.63 -11.45 -2.02
C ASP A 355 -3.78 -12.91 -1.54
N LEU A 356 -2.66 -13.52 -1.18
CA LEU A 356 -2.57 -14.83 -0.55
C LEU A 356 -2.65 -14.67 0.98
N MET A 357 -3.56 -15.43 1.59
CA MET A 357 -3.92 -15.31 3.00
C MET A 357 -3.99 -16.69 3.65
N VAL A 358 -3.82 -16.73 4.96
CA VAL A 358 -4.11 -17.90 5.80
C VAL A 358 -5.16 -17.52 6.84
N GLU A 359 -6.19 -18.34 7.02
CA GLU A 359 -7.10 -18.26 8.17
C GLU A 359 -6.73 -19.38 9.16
N ASP A 360 -6.30 -19.01 10.37
CA ASP A 360 -5.93 -19.98 11.40
C ASP A 360 -7.16 -20.65 12.07
N GLN A 361 -6.89 -21.65 12.93
CA GLN A 361 -7.96 -22.39 13.61
C GLN A 361 -8.87 -21.50 14.48
N HIS A 362 -8.33 -20.40 15.01
CA HIS A 362 -9.04 -19.42 15.84
C HIS A 362 -9.70 -18.29 15.01
N GLY A 363 -9.63 -18.36 13.68
CA GLY A 363 -10.20 -17.41 12.74
C GLY A 363 -9.35 -16.17 12.51
N PHE A 364 -8.09 -16.11 12.98
CA PHE A 364 -7.21 -15.00 12.63
C PHE A 364 -6.78 -15.11 11.18
N ILE A 365 -6.78 -13.98 10.50
CA ILE A 365 -6.39 -13.86 9.11
C ILE A 365 -4.99 -13.25 9.06
N CYS A 366 -4.08 -13.95 8.41
CA CYS A 366 -2.70 -13.52 8.21
C CYS A 366 -2.45 -13.28 6.72
N PHE A 367 -1.92 -12.11 6.39
CA PHE A 367 -1.40 -11.85 5.05
C PHE A 367 -0.13 -12.66 4.85
N ARG A 368 -0.04 -13.37 3.72
CA ARG A 368 1.17 -14.08 3.32
C ARG A 368 1.90 -13.31 2.26
N ASP A 369 1.34 -13.18 1.08
CA ASP A 369 2.00 -12.47 -0.02
C ASP A 369 0.97 -12.05 -1.07
N ARG A 370 1.44 -11.47 -2.17
CA ARG A 370 0.64 -11.22 -3.37
C ARG A 370 0.98 -12.21 -4.46
N VAL A 371 -0.05 -12.61 -5.21
CA VAL A 371 0.12 -13.27 -6.48
C VAL A 371 0.96 -12.37 -7.39
N GLY A 372 2.07 -12.90 -7.87
CA GLY A 372 3.07 -12.18 -8.68
C GLY A 372 4.24 -11.61 -7.89
N ASP A 373 4.13 -11.43 -6.57
CA ASP A 373 5.25 -11.03 -5.71
C ASP A 373 6.02 -12.26 -5.19
N THR A 374 5.34 -13.40 -5.02
CA THR A 374 5.97 -14.71 -4.71
C THR A 374 6.80 -15.23 -5.89
N TYR A 375 7.76 -16.11 -5.60
CA TYR A 375 8.46 -16.88 -6.64
C TYR A 375 8.50 -18.36 -6.31
N ARG A 376 8.84 -19.19 -7.31
CA ARG A 376 8.95 -20.65 -7.14
C ARG A 376 10.37 -21.08 -7.48
N TRP A 377 11.02 -21.82 -6.58
CA TRP A 377 12.37 -22.33 -6.77
C TRP A 377 12.42 -23.83 -6.54
N LYS A 378 12.95 -24.59 -7.50
CA LYS A 378 13.08 -26.06 -7.43
C LYS A 378 11.77 -26.78 -7.03
N GLY A 379 10.65 -26.30 -7.56
CA GLY A 379 9.33 -26.90 -7.31
C GLY A 379 8.59 -26.37 -6.07
N GLU A 380 9.23 -25.57 -5.23
CA GLU A 380 8.67 -25.06 -3.98
C GLU A 380 8.32 -23.58 -4.09
N ASN A 381 7.20 -23.18 -3.48
CA ASN A 381 6.76 -21.79 -3.48
C ASN A 381 7.41 -21.01 -2.33
N VAL A 382 7.87 -19.80 -2.62
CA VAL A 382 8.52 -18.91 -1.65
C VAL A 382 7.72 -17.62 -1.51
N ALA A 383 7.24 -17.37 -0.29
CA ALA A 383 6.70 -16.08 0.09
C ALA A 383 7.86 -15.10 0.33
N THR A 384 7.92 -14.04 -0.46
CA THR A 384 9.00 -13.04 -0.38
C THR A 384 8.99 -12.29 0.94
N THR A 385 7.80 -12.06 1.49
CA THR A 385 7.57 -11.42 2.78
C THR A 385 8.12 -12.23 3.94
N GLU A 386 7.91 -13.55 3.95
CA GLU A 386 8.42 -14.45 5.00
C GLU A 386 9.95 -14.47 5.02
N VAL A 387 10.56 -14.54 3.84
CA VAL A 387 12.02 -14.44 3.71
C VAL A 387 12.50 -13.05 4.16
N ALA A 388 11.85 -11.97 3.74
CA ALA A 388 12.20 -10.61 4.15
C ALA A 388 12.09 -10.41 5.66
N GLU A 389 11.03 -10.93 6.30
CA GLU A 389 10.84 -10.89 7.75
C GLU A 389 11.94 -11.65 8.50
N SER A 390 12.34 -12.82 8.00
CA SER A 390 13.43 -13.60 8.60
C SER A 390 14.76 -12.88 8.49
N LEU A 391 15.12 -12.39 7.29
CA LEU A 391 16.40 -11.67 7.08
C LEU A 391 16.43 -10.32 7.81
N GLY A 392 15.29 -9.67 7.99
CA GLY A 392 15.18 -8.42 8.74
C GLY A 392 15.60 -8.53 10.22
N LEU A 393 15.69 -9.76 10.76
CA LEU A 393 16.18 -10.02 12.11
C LEU A 393 17.71 -9.98 12.24
N VAL A 394 18.45 -9.97 11.13
CA VAL A 394 19.92 -9.89 11.13
C VAL A 394 20.34 -8.47 11.52
N ASP A 395 21.22 -8.36 12.51
CA ASP A 395 21.52 -7.09 13.18
C ASP A 395 22.10 -6.00 12.28
N PHE A 396 22.94 -6.34 11.30
CA PHE A 396 23.49 -5.36 10.36
C PHE A 396 22.50 -4.95 9.26
N ILE A 397 21.37 -5.64 9.09
CA ILE A 397 20.37 -5.34 8.05
C ILE A 397 19.42 -4.24 8.53
N GLN A 398 19.34 -3.15 7.75
CA GLN A 398 18.39 -2.06 7.95
C GLN A 398 17.09 -2.28 7.17
N GLU A 399 17.23 -2.69 5.90
CA GLU A 399 16.13 -2.90 4.97
C GLU A 399 16.42 -4.12 4.10
N VAL A 400 15.36 -4.84 3.77
CA VAL A 400 15.44 -5.98 2.87
C VAL A 400 14.21 -6.00 1.96
N ASN A 401 14.43 -6.29 0.68
CA ASN A 401 13.40 -6.48 -0.32
C ASN A 401 13.70 -7.77 -1.10
N VAL A 402 12.83 -8.77 -0.97
CA VAL A 402 13.04 -10.11 -1.55
C VAL A 402 12.20 -10.28 -2.81
N TYR A 403 12.80 -10.85 -3.84
CA TYR A 403 12.17 -11.07 -5.14
C TYR A 403 12.79 -12.29 -5.85
N GLY A 404 12.07 -12.81 -6.83
CA GLY A 404 12.55 -13.92 -7.67
C GLY A 404 13.21 -13.44 -8.95
N VAL A 405 14.38 -13.99 -9.28
CA VAL A 405 15.12 -13.73 -10.53
C VAL A 405 15.25 -14.98 -11.39
N GLU A 406 15.21 -14.82 -12.70
CA GLU A 406 15.37 -15.93 -13.65
C GLU A 406 16.84 -16.31 -13.80
N VAL A 407 17.16 -17.59 -13.58
CA VAL A 407 18.49 -18.16 -13.82
C VAL A 407 18.42 -18.99 -15.09
N PRO A 408 19.19 -18.65 -16.15
CA PRO A 408 19.18 -19.40 -17.40
C PRO A 408 19.42 -20.91 -17.19
N GLY A 409 18.61 -21.73 -17.86
CA GLY A 409 18.72 -23.19 -17.77
C GLY A 409 18.15 -23.82 -16.49
N GLN A 410 17.59 -23.03 -15.57
CA GLN A 410 16.92 -23.53 -14.36
C GLN A 410 15.41 -23.30 -14.43
N GLU A 411 14.64 -24.24 -13.89
CA GLU A 411 13.19 -24.10 -13.80
C GLU A 411 12.81 -23.25 -12.57
N GLY A 412 11.92 -22.27 -12.79
CA GLY A 412 11.47 -21.34 -11.77
C GLY A 412 12.34 -20.09 -11.66
N ARG A 413 12.29 -19.45 -10.48
CA ARG A 413 12.99 -18.21 -10.16
C ARG A 413 13.76 -18.38 -8.86
N ALA A 414 15.04 -18.06 -8.89
CA ALA A 414 15.92 -18.09 -7.72
C ALA A 414 15.60 -16.92 -6.79
N GLY A 415 15.75 -17.15 -5.48
CA GLY A 415 15.60 -16.09 -4.50
C GLY A 415 16.72 -15.06 -4.58
N MET A 416 16.36 -13.78 -4.59
CA MET A 416 17.30 -12.66 -4.48
C MET A 416 16.80 -11.68 -3.42
N ALA A 417 17.72 -11.13 -2.63
CA ALA A 417 17.43 -10.11 -1.64
C ALA A 417 18.25 -8.84 -1.91
N ALA A 418 17.58 -7.72 -2.15
CA ALA A 418 18.19 -6.41 -2.05
C ALA A 418 18.26 -6.01 -0.57
N VAL A 419 19.41 -5.55 -0.11
CA VAL A 419 19.71 -5.29 1.31
C VAL A 419 20.36 -3.92 1.46
N ILE A 420 19.88 -3.15 2.42
CA ILE A 420 20.56 -1.94 2.93
C ILE A 420 21.11 -2.29 4.31
N THR A 421 22.39 -1.98 4.56
CA THR A 421 23.01 -2.16 5.88
C THR A 421 22.73 -0.96 6.79
N ARG A 422 22.74 -1.19 8.10
CA ARG A 422 22.60 -0.10 9.08
C ARG A 422 23.79 0.86 8.99
N PRO A 423 23.62 2.15 9.33
CA PRO A 423 24.72 3.11 9.34
C PRO A 423 25.86 2.62 10.25
N GLY A 424 27.08 2.58 9.73
CA GLY A 424 28.26 2.10 10.44
C GLY A 424 28.40 0.57 10.52
N ALA A 425 27.45 -0.20 9.97
CA ALA A 425 27.55 -1.65 9.86
C ALA A 425 28.04 -2.07 8.46
N THR A 426 28.91 -3.07 8.41
CA THR A 426 29.36 -3.69 7.16
C THR A 426 28.57 -4.96 6.87
N PHE A 427 28.42 -5.29 5.60
CA PHE A 427 27.82 -6.56 5.20
C PHE A 427 28.67 -7.74 5.68
N ASP A 428 28.06 -8.66 6.44
CA ASP A 428 28.68 -9.90 6.90
C ASP A 428 27.98 -11.09 6.23
N GLY A 429 28.56 -11.55 5.13
CA GLY A 429 28.03 -12.68 4.36
C GLY A 429 28.00 -13.99 5.15
N LYS A 430 28.94 -14.19 6.10
CA LYS A 430 29.00 -15.43 6.87
C LYS A 430 27.87 -15.48 7.89
N LYS A 431 27.65 -14.36 8.58
CA LYS A 431 26.54 -14.23 9.52
C LYS A 431 25.18 -14.36 8.83
N LEU A 432 25.03 -13.77 7.64
CA LEU A 432 23.81 -13.92 6.85
C LEU A 432 23.61 -15.37 6.40
N PHE A 433 24.67 -16.05 5.98
CA PHE A 433 24.65 -17.47 5.64
C PHE A 433 24.17 -18.31 6.82
N GLU A 434 24.79 -18.16 8.00
CA GLU A 434 24.42 -18.90 9.21
C GLU A 434 22.95 -18.68 9.60
N HIS A 435 22.47 -17.43 9.50
CA HIS A 435 21.07 -17.07 9.75
C HIS A 435 20.12 -17.74 8.75
N ALA A 436 20.39 -17.61 7.45
CA ALA A 436 19.56 -18.19 6.39
C ALA A 436 19.54 -19.73 6.44
N MET A 437 20.64 -20.37 6.82
CA MET A 437 20.70 -21.82 6.98
C MET A 437 19.86 -22.31 8.18
N ARG A 438 19.85 -21.54 9.27
CA ARG A 438 19.14 -21.88 10.50
C ARG A 438 17.63 -21.63 10.40
N ASP A 439 17.23 -20.49 9.84
CA ASP A 439 15.86 -19.97 9.99
C ASP A 439 15.02 -20.07 8.70
N LEU A 440 15.62 -20.44 7.56
CA LEU A 440 14.92 -20.62 6.28
C LEU A 440 15.09 -22.03 5.72
N PRO A 441 14.02 -22.61 5.13
CA PRO A 441 14.13 -23.86 4.40
C PRO A 441 14.98 -23.67 3.13
N ALA A 442 15.63 -24.74 2.67
CA ALA A 442 16.62 -24.69 1.60
C ALA A 442 16.13 -23.97 0.32
N TYR A 443 14.87 -24.17 -0.05
CA TYR A 443 14.28 -23.58 -1.26
C TYR A 443 13.96 -22.08 -1.13
N ALA A 444 13.83 -21.55 0.09
CA ALA A 444 13.48 -20.16 0.36
C ALA A 444 14.70 -19.25 0.61
N ARG A 445 15.88 -19.83 0.81
CA ARG A 445 17.13 -19.09 1.03
C ARG A 445 17.44 -18.26 -0.21
N PRO A 446 17.67 -16.93 -0.09
CA PRO A 446 18.14 -16.14 -1.20
C PRO A 446 19.49 -16.69 -1.68
N LEU A 447 19.59 -16.97 -2.97
CA LEU A 447 20.84 -17.37 -3.60
C LEU A 447 21.69 -16.16 -3.94
N PHE A 448 21.06 -15.01 -4.17
CA PHE A 448 21.74 -13.78 -4.52
C PHE A 448 21.42 -12.67 -3.53
N ILE A 449 22.42 -11.86 -3.20
CA ILE A 449 22.26 -10.64 -2.40
C ILE A 449 22.73 -9.46 -3.24
N ARG A 450 21.99 -8.36 -3.20
CA ARG A 450 22.38 -7.07 -3.77
C ARG A 450 22.44 -6.02 -2.67
N LEU A 451 23.60 -5.40 -2.49
CA LEU A 451 23.74 -4.32 -1.51
C LEU A 451 23.43 -2.98 -2.16
N GLN A 452 22.51 -2.22 -1.57
CA GLN A 452 22.10 -0.92 -2.10
C GLN A 452 22.25 0.15 -1.01
N GLU A 453 22.43 1.39 -1.43
CA GLU A 453 22.40 2.55 -0.53
C GLU A 453 20.96 3.03 -0.28
N GLU A 454 20.10 2.92 -1.29
CA GLU A 454 18.70 3.36 -1.23
C GLU A 454 17.74 2.34 -1.89
N MET A 455 16.53 2.23 -1.33
CA MET A 455 15.46 1.39 -1.87
C MET A 455 14.48 2.25 -2.66
N GLU A 456 14.08 1.79 -3.85
CA GLU A 456 13.01 2.46 -4.59
C GLU A 456 11.66 2.27 -3.90
N MET A 457 11.04 3.40 -3.53
CA MET A 457 9.77 3.42 -2.79
C MET A 457 8.66 4.14 -3.55
N THR A 458 7.41 3.76 -3.30
CA THR A 458 6.23 4.53 -3.73
C THR A 458 6.00 5.75 -2.83
N SER A 459 5.04 6.63 -3.17
CA SER A 459 4.66 7.75 -2.28
C SER A 459 4.00 7.34 -0.96
N THR A 460 3.67 6.06 -0.81
CA THR A 460 3.25 5.45 0.47
C THR A 460 4.35 4.57 1.05
N PHE A 461 5.62 4.85 0.71
CA PHE A 461 6.76 4.15 1.27
C PHE A 461 6.67 2.61 1.12
N LYS A 462 6.05 2.11 0.05
CA LYS A 462 6.10 0.68 -0.31
C LYS A 462 7.26 0.42 -1.25
N GLN A 463 8.03 -0.63 -0.99
CA GLN A 463 9.16 -1.05 -1.83
C GLN A 463 8.68 -1.49 -3.22
N GLN A 464 9.41 -1.08 -4.25
CA GLN A 464 9.15 -1.47 -5.64
C GLN A 464 10.07 -2.64 -6.03
N LYS A 465 9.54 -3.64 -6.73
CA LYS A 465 10.31 -4.84 -7.15
C LYS A 465 10.54 -4.94 -8.65
N PHE A 466 9.78 -4.18 -9.46
CA PHE A 466 9.78 -4.35 -10.92
C PHE A 466 11.18 -4.16 -11.54
N GLN A 467 11.84 -3.05 -11.21
CA GLN A 467 13.19 -2.77 -11.70
C GLN A 467 14.22 -3.77 -11.18
N LEU A 468 14.10 -4.17 -9.91
CA LEU A 468 14.98 -5.15 -9.28
C LEU A 468 14.92 -6.51 -10.00
N VAL A 469 13.70 -7.01 -10.25
CA VAL A 469 13.45 -8.25 -10.99
C VAL A 469 13.98 -8.16 -12.42
N GLN A 470 13.77 -7.03 -13.11
CA GLN A 470 14.22 -6.84 -14.49
C GLN A 470 15.76 -6.77 -14.59
N SER A 471 16.42 -6.14 -13.62
CA SER A 471 17.89 -6.04 -13.58
C SER A 471 18.57 -7.38 -13.26
N GLY A 472 17.89 -8.24 -12.50
CA GLY A 472 18.38 -9.57 -12.15
C GLY A 472 19.65 -9.52 -11.30
N PHE A 473 20.56 -10.47 -11.56
CA PHE A 473 21.82 -10.67 -10.83
C PHE A 473 23.05 -10.56 -11.75
N ASN A 474 22.94 -9.91 -12.90
CA ASN A 474 24.07 -9.78 -13.84
C ASN A 474 25.03 -8.66 -13.39
N PRO A 475 26.28 -8.98 -12.99
CA PRO A 475 27.25 -7.99 -12.49
C PRO A 475 27.68 -6.95 -13.54
N SER A 476 27.55 -7.24 -14.84
CA SER A 476 27.84 -6.25 -15.89
C SER A 476 26.69 -5.26 -16.11
N ARG A 477 25.49 -5.53 -15.57
CA ARG A 477 24.30 -4.65 -15.67
C ARG A 477 23.99 -3.93 -14.36
N VAL A 478 24.32 -4.54 -13.23
CA VAL A 478 24.01 -4.03 -11.89
C VAL A 478 25.29 -3.44 -11.30
N LEU A 479 25.27 -2.14 -11.03
CA LEU A 479 26.42 -1.43 -10.44
C LEU A 479 26.59 -1.69 -8.94
N ASP A 480 25.49 -2.05 -8.29
CA ASP A 480 25.44 -2.39 -6.87
C ASP A 480 26.23 -3.68 -6.57
N PRO A 481 26.95 -3.77 -5.43
CA PRO A 481 27.65 -4.99 -5.06
C PRO A 481 26.71 -6.20 -4.99
N LEU A 482 27.07 -7.25 -5.73
CA LEU A 482 26.34 -8.51 -5.77
C LEU A 482 27.11 -9.61 -5.04
N TYR A 483 26.38 -10.49 -4.38
CA TYR A 483 26.91 -11.68 -3.71
C TYR A 483 26.07 -12.90 -4.06
N VAL A 484 26.69 -14.07 -4.02
CA VAL A 484 26.04 -15.37 -4.23
C VAL A 484 26.29 -16.29 -3.04
N LEU A 485 25.29 -17.11 -2.70
CA LEU A 485 25.38 -18.12 -1.66
C LEU A 485 26.37 -19.23 -2.07
N ASP A 486 27.47 -19.37 -1.33
CA ASP A 486 28.44 -20.45 -1.50
C ASP A 486 28.39 -21.39 -0.29
N SER A 487 27.86 -22.59 -0.51
CA SER A 487 27.72 -23.61 0.53
C SER A 487 29.05 -24.27 0.93
N GLN A 488 30.06 -24.25 0.04
CA GLN A 488 31.39 -24.79 0.35
C GLN A 488 32.16 -23.85 1.27
N GLN A 489 32.07 -22.55 1.00
CA GLN A 489 32.69 -21.50 1.82
C GLN A 489 31.85 -21.10 3.04
N GLN A 490 30.62 -21.61 3.15
CA GLN A 490 29.65 -21.25 4.18
C GLN A 490 29.47 -19.74 4.30
N ASN A 491 29.33 -19.06 3.16
CA ASN A 491 29.35 -17.62 3.07
C ASN A 491 28.53 -17.10 1.86
N TYR A 492 28.14 -15.83 1.90
CA TYR A 492 27.78 -15.08 0.70
C TYR A 492 29.02 -14.41 0.13
N VAL A 493 29.49 -14.88 -1.02
CA VAL A 493 30.74 -14.42 -1.65
C VAL A 493 30.46 -13.45 -2.80
N PRO A 494 31.36 -12.50 -3.11
CA PRO A 494 31.15 -11.56 -4.22
C PRO A 494 30.84 -12.27 -5.55
N LEU A 495 29.76 -11.86 -6.20
CA LEU A 495 29.38 -12.34 -7.52
C LEU A 495 30.15 -11.57 -8.59
N THR A 496 31.33 -12.05 -8.92
CA THR A 496 32.16 -11.50 -10.00
C THR A 496 31.66 -11.98 -11.37
N ASP A 497 32.11 -11.34 -12.46
CA ASP A 497 31.79 -11.79 -13.83
C ASP A 497 32.18 -13.27 -14.04
N SER A 498 33.30 -13.73 -13.48
CA SER A 498 33.72 -15.13 -13.56
C SER A 498 32.75 -16.07 -12.85
N VAL A 499 32.34 -15.74 -11.62
CA VAL A 499 31.35 -16.56 -10.88
C VAL A 499 30.00 -16.56 -11.61
N TYR A 500 29.59 -15.41 -12.15
CA TYR A 500 28.38 -15.30 -12.97
C TYR A 500 28.44 -16.20 -14.21
N GLN A 501 29.54 -16.21 -14.96
CA GLN A 501 29.69 -17.12 -16.11
C GLN A 501 29.65 -18.59 -15.69
N ASN A 502 30.27 -18.96 -14.55
CA ASN A 502 30.24 -20.33 -14.03
C ASN A 502 28.82 -20.77 -13.61
N ILE A 503 28.00 -19.84 -13.12
CA ILE A 503 26.59 -20.09 -12.83
C ILE A 503 25.82 -20.34 -14.14
N LEU A 504 26.06 -19.52 -15.17
CA LEU A 504 25.39 -19.67 -16.47
C LEU A 504 25.79 -20.94 -17.21
N SER A 505 27.05 -21.38 -17.08
CA SER A 505 27.54 -22.63 -17.67
C SER A 505 27.12 -23.88 -16.87
N GLY A 506 26.58 -23.70 -15.67
CA GLY A 506 26.19 -24.79 -14.76
C GLY A 506 27.34 -25.43 -14.00
N GLU A 507 28.56 -24.88 -14.10
CA GLU A 507 29.74 -25.32 -13.36
C GLU A 507 29.64 -24.96 -11.86
N HIS A 508 28.97 -23.85 -11.55
CA HIS A 508 28.64 -23.48 -10.18
C HIS A 508 27.21 -23.92 -9.84
N ARG A 509 27.08 -24.95 -8.99
CA ARG A 509 25.76 -25.49 -8.59
C ARG A 509 25.08 -24.59 -7.55
N LEU A 510 23.92 -24.08 -7.93
CA LEU A 510 22.99 -23.30 -7.10
C LEU A 510 22.01 -24.16 -6.29
#